data_AF-A0A223B2D0-F1
#
_entry.id   AF-A0A223B2D0-F1
#
_cell.length_a   1.000
_cell.length_b   1.000
_cell.length_c   1.000
_cell.angle_alpha   90.00
_cell.angle_beta   90.00
_cell.angle_gamma   90.00
#
_symmetry.space_group_name_H-M   'P 1'
#
loop_
_entity.id
_entity.type
_entity.pdbx_description
1 polymer ?
#
loop_
_entity_poly.entity_id
_entity_poly.type
_entity_poly.pdbx_seq_one_letter_code
_entity_poly.pdbx_strand_id
1 'polypeptide(L)'
;MSVLTNLLKCYEYCENEDLVDVHNGEDTVLLPLYHSNIKAEKNNVLKVTLDENGDLLSADFAAVGEVHIFPVTEASAARSGKKPAPHPLEDKMKYCISKIADNKKFEAYKKEFNEFYDYIMNENHVDDPKVKLFLKAVKKFLENDKNYEMILAKLPFNDIVEKEKGKIEYTRENGERKKHDFNKKENETFLCFEMKHAEGKYLNVDTFQALHNEFIRYIDETSIDNGNKIICNISGTREAITYKHRGPMSNAKVVSVSDNKETYFGRFNKGSDIIKIGRKSSEKIHLMLKFLLENKNSHIKLAGELYLVNWFSEDIKNSIEFDLTDNETDDDDYMEDDKQIPVSEKNLLINRAFTRGAKKLNSDEQYYLMLIDKSSKGRISVRYYKEMPNSQLVDNLKAWQNKCIWEKRQKNSNSYGPWMPTLNSILLATYGIEKDRELIMRDKGKKKKTRKVLVKLNFKS
;
A
#
# COMPACT_ATOMS: atom_id res chain seq x y z
N MET A 1 -4.33 -2.72 -24.39
CA MET A 1 -4.53 -1.40 -23.77
C MET A 1 -3.27 -1.01 -22.99
N SER A 2 -3.06 0.26 -22.58
CA SER A 2 -1.91 0.59 -21.73
C SER A 2 -2.16 0.16 -20.28
N VAL A 3 -1.12 -0.20 -19.52
CA VAL A 3 -1.24 -0.58 -18.10
C VAL A 3 -1.87 0.53 -17.26
N LEU A 4 -1.56 1.80 -17.55
CA LEU A 4 -2.11 2.94 -16.82
C LEU A 4 -3.62 3.10 -17.09
N THR A 5 -4.05 2.86 -18.34
CA THR A 5 -5.47 2.87 -18.69
C THR A 5 -6.22 1.75 -17.96
N ASN A 6 -5.64 0.56 -17.83
CA ASN A 6 -6.29 -0.54 -17.14
C ASN A 6 -6.34 -0.33 -15.61
N LEU A 7 -5.28 0.18 -15.00
CA LEU A 7 -5.30 0.57 -13.58
C LEU A 7 -6.38 1.64 -13.30
N LEU A 8 -6.55 2.61 -14.21
CA LEU A 8 -7.61 3.61 -14.11
C LEU A 8 -8.99 2.94 -14.13
N LYS A 9 -9.25 2.10 -15.14
CA LYS A 9 -10.53 1.40 -15.29
C LYS A 9 -10.85 0.49 -14.12
N CYS A 10 -9.87 -0.22 -13.58
CA CYS A 10 -10.05 -1.06 -12.39
C CYS A 10 -10.45 -0.21 -11.17
N TYR A 11 -9.84 0.97 -10.98
CA TYR A 11 -10.26 1.87 -9.90
C TYR A 11 -11.70 2.34 -10.12
N GLU A 12 -12.03 2.77 -11.34
CA GLU A 12 -13.38 3.25 -11.68
C GLU A 12 -14.44 2.15 -11.51
N TYR A 13 -14.10 0.90 -11.84
CA TYR A 13 -14.94 -0.25 -11.53
C TYR A 13 -15.17 -0.38 -10.02
N CYS A 14 -14.11 -0.39 -9.21
CA CYS A 14 -14.26 -0.45 -7.75
C CYS A 14 -15.05 0.74 -7.17
N GLU A 15 -14.92 1.93 -7.76
CA GLU A 15 -15.69 3.11 -7.36
C GLU A 15 -17.18 2.94 -7.67
N ASN A 16 -17.52 2.39 -8.84
CA ASN A 16 -18.92 2.16 -9.24
C ASN A 16 -19.60 1.01 -8.47
N GLU A 17 -18.82 0.03 -8.00
CA GLU A 17 -19.30 -1.12 -7.23
C GLU A 17 -19.21 -0.90 -5.71
N ASP A 18 -18.98 0.35 -5.26
CA ASP A 18 -18.86 0.71 -3.84
C ASP A 18 -17.80 -0.11 -3.08
N LEU A 19 -16.68 -0.46 -3.74
CA LEU A 19 -15.57 -1.23 -3.19
C LEU A 19 -14.41 -0.36 -2.66
N VAL A 20 -14.45 0.94 -2.92
CA VAL A 20 -13.48 1.94 -2.41
C VAL A 20 -13.87 2.32 -0.98
N ASP A 21 -12.87 2.49 -0.10
CA ASP A 21 -13.07 2.89 1.30
C ASP A 21 -13.94 1.92 2.12
N VAL A 22 -13.92 0.63 1.75
CA VAL A 22 -14.62 -0.45 2.44
C VAL A 22 -13.68 -1.14 3.42
N HIS A 23 -14.07 -1.15 4.69
CA HIS A 23 -13.30 -1.69 5.80
C HIS A 23 -13.85 -3.06 6.21
N ASN A 24 -13.15 -4.14 5.82
CA ASN A 24 -13.53 -5.52 6.10
C ASN A 24 -12.46 -6.22 6.96
N GLY A 25 -12.44 -5.91 8.26
CA GLY A 25 -11.46 -6.49 9.18
C GLY A 25 -10.02 -6.12 8.81
N GLU A 26 -9.17 -7.13 8.61
CA GLU A 26 -7.74 -6.94 8.28
C GLU A 26 -7.45 -6.87 6.77
N ASP A 27 -8.49 -6.86 5.93
CA ASP A 27 -8.33 -6.76 4.49
C ASP A 27 -7.69 -5.42 4.09
N THR A 28 -6.93 -5.45 3.00
CA THR A 28 -6.38 -4.21 2.43
C THR A 28 -7.52 -3.35 1.90
N VAL A 29 -7.57 -2.09 2.33
CA VAL A 29 -8.57 -1.12 1.87
C VAL A 29 -8.06 -0.44 0.59
N LEU A 30 -8.88 -0.44 -0.47
CA LEU A 30 -8.65 0.44 -1.61
C LEU A 30 -8.97 1.87 -1.17
N LEU A 31 -7.94 2.70 -1.04
CA LEU A 31 -8.10 4.02 -0.43
C LEU A 31 -9.00 4.94 -1.27
N PRO A 32 -9.80 5.79 -0.63
CA PRO A 32 -10.49 6.88 -1.31
C PRO A 32 -9.51 7.87 -1.95
N LEU A 33 -10.02 8.64 -2.91
CA LEU A 33 -9.23 9.68 -3.59
C LEU A 33 -8.64 10.66 -2.58
N TYR A 34 -7.40 11.10 -2.83
CA TYR A 34 -6.70 12.05 -1.97
C TYR A 34 -6.51 11.58 -0.52
N HIS A 35 -6.46 10.26 -0.30
CA HIS A 35 -6.10 9.68 0.98
C HIS A 35 -4.79 8.86 0.88
N SER A 36 -4.12 8.71 2.01
CA SER A 36 -2.99 7.83 2.21
C SER A 36 -3.23 6.98 3.45
N ASN A 37 -2.42 5.95 3.63
CA ASN A 37 -2.44 5.15 4.85
C ASN A 37 -1.07 5.15 5.54
N ILE A 38 -1.08 4.83 6.84
CA ILE A 38 0.09 4.49 7.63
C ILE A 38 -0.20 3.20 8.40
N LYS A 39 0.74 2.25 8.32
CA LYS A 39 0.69 1.04 9.14
C LYS A 39 1.42 1.32 10.44
N ALA A 40 0.74 1.11 11.56
CA ALA A 40 1.29 1.23 12.89
C ALA A 40 2.41 0.20 13.09
N GLU A 41 3.56 0.74 13.48
CA GLU A 41 4.70 0.02 13.99
C GLU A 41 4.93 0.47 15.44
N LYS A 42 6.08 0.13 16.03
CA LYS A 42 6.36 0.37 17.45
C LYS A 42 6.23 1.84 17.85
N ASN A 43 5.09 2.20 18.46
CA ASN A 43 4.77 3.53 19.00
C ASN A 43 4.92 4.68 17.99
N ASN A 44 4.70 4.43 16.68
CA ASN A 44 4.81 5.45 15.64
C ASN A 44 3.46 6.08 15.26
N VAL A 45 2.34 5.58 15.77
CA VAL A 45 1.00 6.16 15.60
C VAL A 45 0.36 6.31 16.98
N LEU A 46 -0.04 7.53 17.31
CA LEU A 46 -0.70 7.91 18.55
C LEU A 46 -2.12 8.36 18.23
N LYS A 47 -3.11 7.70 18.83
CA LYS A 47 -4.53 8.00 18.71
C LYS A 47 -4.93 8.88 19.88
N VAL A 48 -5.45 10.07 19.59
CA VAL A 48 -6.00 10.98 20.59
C VAL A 48 -7.51 10.99 20.47
N THR A 49 -8.19 10.58 21.54
CA THR A 49 -9.64 10.55 21.58
C THR A 49 -10.14 11.83 22.24
N LEU A 50 -10.95 12.59 21.51
CA LEU A 50 -11.59 13.84 21.95
C LEU A 50 -13.05 13.58 22.31
N ASP A 51 -13.62 14.44 23.16
CA ASP A 51 -15.07 14.59 23.24
C ASP A 51 -15.60 15.56 22.16
N GLU A 52 -16.91 15.75 22.12
CA GLU A 52 -17.57 16.67 21.17
C GLU A 52 -17.18 18.15 21.38
N ASN A 53 -16.62 18.48 22.54
CA ASN A 53 -16.10 19.81 22.84
C ASN A 53 -14.62 19.95 22.47
N GLY A 54 -13.94 18.89 22.01
CA GLY A 54 -12.50 18.93 21.72
C GLY A 54 -11.61 18.79 22.95
N ASP A 55 -12.15 18.35 24.09
CA ASP A 55 -11.37 18.06 25.28
C ASP A 55 -10.79 16.64 25.21
N LEU A 56 -9.52 16.48 25.58
CA LEU A 56 -8.81 15.19 25.46
C LEU A 56 -9.28 14.17 26.50
N LEU A 57 -9.82 13.05 26.02
CA LEU A 57 -10.27 11.92 26.84
C LEU A 57 -9.13 10.93 27.12
N SER A 58 -8.45 10.49 26.06
CA SER A 58 -7.36 9.49 26.11
C SER A 58 -6.33 9.72 25.00
N ALA A 59 -5.14 9.12 25.18
CA ALA A 59 -4.03 9.19 24.23
C ALA A 59 -3.29 7.84 24.23
N ASP A 60 -3.52 7.00 23.22
CA ASP A 60 -3.05 5.62 23.18
C ASP A 60 -2.32 5.31 21.88
N PHE A 61 -1.25 4.51 21.94
CA PHE A 61 -0.57 4.08 20.73
C PHE A 61 -1.39 3.01 20.01
N ALA A 62 -1.46 3.12 18.68
CA ALA A 62 -2.11 2.11 17.84
C ALA A 62 -1.42 0.74 17.97
N ALA A 63 -2.19 -0.33 17.78
CA ALA A 63 -1.66 -1.68 17.83
C ALA A 63 -0.73 -1.94 16.63
N VAL A 64 0.33 -2.73 16.83
CA VAL A 64 1.25 -3.07 15.73
C VAL A 64 0.48 -3.80 14.64
N GLY A 65 0.51 -3.25 13.43
CA GLY A 65 -0.19 -3.79 12.28
C GLY A 65 -1.47 -3.04 11.90
N GLU A 66 -2.04 -2.24 12.80
CA GLU A 66 -3.21 -1.39 12.55
C GLU A 66 -2.92 -0.41 11.40
N VAL A 67 -3.88 -0.22 10.49
CA VAL A 67 -3.73 0.65 9.32
C VAL A 67 -4.68 1.82 9.46
N HIS A 68 -4.13 3.04 9.49
CA HIS A 68 -4.93 4.26 9.55
C HIS A 68 -4.92 4.98 8.22
N ILE A 69 -6.09 5.41 7.77
CA ILE A 69 -6.30 6.18 6.55
C ILE A 69 -6.44 7.65 6.94
N PHE A 70 -5.83 8.55 6.17
CA PHE A 70 -5.87 9.99 6.43
C PHE A 70 -5.84 10.80 5.13
N PRO A 71 -6.48 11.99 5.11
CA PRO A 71 -6.52 12.86 3.94
C PRO A 71 -5.15 13.45 3.64
N VAL A 72 -4.85 13.61 2.34
CA VAL A 72 -3.60 14.17 1.84
C VAL A 72 -3.85 15.09 0.65
N THR A 73 -3.17 16.24 0.60
CA THR A 73 -3.08 17.06 -0.61
C THR A 73 -2.03 16.49 -1.58
N GLU A 74 -2.09 16.85 -2.86
CA GLU A 74 -1.09 16.44 -3.86
C GLU A 74 0.35 16.78 -3.42
N ALA A 75 0.54 17.98 -2.84
CA ALA A 75 1.83 18.42 -2.34
C ALA A 75 2.34 17.56 -1.18
N SER A 76 1.45 17.16 -0.28
CA SER A 76 1.78 16.33 0.88
C SER A 76 1.95 14.84 0.53
N ALA A 77 1.19 14.32 -0.46
CA ALA A 77 1.31 12.96 -0.96
C ALA A 77 2.63 12.73 -1.73
N ALA A 78 3.09 13.75 -2.45
CA ALA A 78 4.36 13.74 -3.18
C ALA A 78 5.55 14.32 -2.37
N ARG A 79 5.40 14.44 -1.04
CA ARG A 79 6.34 15.19 -0.19
C ARG A 79 7.77 14.63 -0.25
N SER A 80 8.72 15.49 -0.62
CA SER A 80 10.16 15.20 -0.63
C SER A 80 10.96 16.46 -0.30
N GLY A 81 12.24 16.31 0.08
CA GLY A 81 13.13 17.44 0.35
C GLY A 81 13.11 17.95 1.80
N LYS A 82 13.66 19.16 2.00
CA LYS A 82 13.98 19.73 3.33
C LYS A 82 12.76 20.31 4.07
N LYS A 83 11.70 20.68 3.35
CA LYS A 83 10.46 21.26 3.91
C LYS A 83 9.25 20.55 3.30
N PRO A 84 8.95 19.31 3.74
CA PRO A 84 7.84 18.55 3.20
C PRO A 84 6.52 19.24 3.58
N ALA A 85 5.60 19.37 2.61
CA ALA A 85 4.25 19.88 2.87
C ALA A 85 3.53 19.00 3.91
N PRO A 86 2.77 19.61 4.83
CA PRO A 86 2.01 18.89 5.84
C PRO A 86 0.77 18.24 5.24
N HIS A 87 0.28 17.19 5.88
CA HIS A 87 -1.06 16.67 5.65
C HIS A 87 -2.10 17.57 6.34
N PRO A 88 -3.29 17.75 5.74
CA PRO A 88 -4.25 18.78 6.15
C PRO A 88 -4.99 18.50 7.46
N LEU A 89 -5.08 17.24 7.92
CA LEU A 89 -5.80 16.89 9.14
C LEU A 89 -4.89 16.17 10.14
N GLU A 90 -4.42 14.98 9.76
CA GLU A 90 -3.53 14.15 10.58
C GLU A 90 -2.11 14.15 9.98
N ASP A 91 -1.11 14.49 10.78
CA ASP A 91 0.30 14.35 10.39
C ASP A 91 1.14 14.00 11.62
N LYS A 92 2.46 13.96 11.43
CA LYS A 92 3.43 13.76 12.50
C LYS A 92 3.30 14.88 13.52
N MET A 93 3.43 14.57 14.81
CA MET A 93 3.31 15.54 15.90
C MET A 93 4.25 16.76 15.72
N LYS A 94 5.39 16.58 15.02
CA LYS A 94 6.31 17.66 14.62
C LYS A 94 5.75 18.71 13.65
N TYR A 95 4.54 18.49 13.16
CA TYR A 95 3.73 19.42 12.37
C TYR A 95 2.54 19.92 13.19
N CYS A 96 1.85 19.03 13.90
CA CYS A 96 0.56 19.33 14.53
C CYS A 96 0.66 19.97 15.94
N ILE A 97 1.74 19.70 16.68
CA ILE A 97 1.88 20.09 18.08
C ILE A 97 2.86 21.25 18.23
N SER A 98 2.35 22.45 18.47
CA SER A 98 3.10 23.71 18.51
C SER A 98 4.35 23.68 19.40
N LYS A 99 4.26 23.04 20.58
CA LYS A 99 5.38 22.98 21.55
C LYS A 99 6.61 22.25 21.01
N ILE A 100 6.41 21.25 20.15
CA ILE A 100 7.50 20.38 19.62
C ILE A 100 7.75 20.57 18.12
N ALA A 101 6.82 21.21 17.41
CA ALA A 101 6.95 21.52 15.99
C ALA A 101 7.92 22.69 15.74
N ASP A 102 8.52 22.71 14.54
CA ASP A 102 9.17 23.92 14.03
C ASP A 102 8.09 24.92 13.62
N ASN A 103 8.27 26.21 13.94
CA ASN A 103 7.28 27.25 13.64
C ASN A 103 6.84 27.23 12.17
N LYS A 104 7.75 27.05 11.21
CA LYS A 104 7.36 27.04 9.78
C LYS A 104 6.52 25.82 9.41
N LYS A 105 6.76 24.68 10.05
CA LYS A 105 5.96 23.46 9.85
C LYS A 105 4.58 23.60 10.48
N PHE A 106 4.52 24.14 11.69
CA PHE A 106 3.26 24.35 12.39
C PHE A 106 2.37 25.36 11.66
N GLU A 107 2.92 26.49 11.21
CA GLU A 107 2.17 27.48 10.42
C GLU A 107 1.68 26.90 9.09
N ALA A 108 2.51 26.11 8.40
CA ALA A 108 2.09 25.43 7.18
C ALA A 108 0.96 24.42 7.45
N TYR A 109 1.03 23.67 8.55
CA TYR A 109 -0.01 22.71 8.94
C TYR A 109 -1.31 23.42 9.29
N LYS A 110 -1.24 24.45 10.15
CA LYS A 110 -2.39 25.29 10.50
C LYS A 110 -3.06 25.88 9.28
N LYS A 111 -2.28 26.34 8.30
CA LYS A 111 -2.82 26.87 7.05
C LYS A 111 -3.64 25.82 6.30
N GLU A 112 -3.07 24.65 6.01
CA GLU A 112 -3.77 23.59 5.27
C GLU A 112 -5.01 23.10 6.03
N PHE A 113 -4.92 22.93 7.36
CA PHE A 113 -6.06 22.56 8.20
C PHE A 113 -7.17 23.63 8.17
N ASN A 114 -6.82 24.91 8.33
CA ASN A 114 -7.79 26.00 8.33
C ASN A 114 -8.45 26.17 6.96
N GLU A 115 -7.74 25.98 5.85
CA GLU A 115 -8.34 26.05 4.51
C GLU A 115 -9.44 24.98 4.32
N PHE A 116 -9.19 23.75 4.78
CA PHE A 116 -10.22 22.70 4.77
C PHE A 116 -11.34 22.97 5.79
N TYR A 117 -11.00 23.39 7.00
CA TYR A 117 -11.95 23.74 8.04
C TYR A 117 -12.92 24.85 7.58
N ASP A 118 -12.38 25.93 7.03
CA ASP A 118 -13.15 27.10 6.59
C ASP A 118 -14.07 26.74 5.41
N TYR A 119 -13.60 25.90 4.47
CA TYR A 119 -14.45 25.34 3.41
C TYR A 119 -15.67 24.63 4.01
N ILE A 120 -15.47 23.70 4.95
CA ILE A 120 -16.56 22.95 5.57
C ILE A 120 -17.49 23.83 6.41
N MET A 121 -16.95 24.83 7.12
CA MET A 121 -17.78 25.72 7.94
C MET A 121 -18.64 26.66 7.11
N ASN A 122 -18.11 27.17 6.00
CA ASN A 122 -18.80 28.08 5.09
C ASN A 122 -19.78 27.37 4.15
N GLU A 123 -19.65 26.05 3.98
CA GLU A 123 -20.54 25.30 3.11
C GLU A 123 -21.94 25.16 3.72
N ASN A 124 -22.95 25.54 2.94
CA ASN A 124 -24.35 25.50 3.37
C ASN A 124 -24.90 24.07 3.39
N HIS A 125 -24.30 23.17 2.61
CA HIS A 125 -24.72 21.77 2.47
C HIS A 125 -23.53 20.83 2.76
N VAL A 126 -23.32 20.51 4.04
CA VAL A 126 -22.46 19.40 4.45
C VAL A 126 -23.35 18.19 4.65
N ASP A 127 -23.02 17.07 4.01
CA ASP A 127 -23.92 15.92 3.91
C ASP A 127 -24.19 15.28 5.28
N ASP A 128 -23.17 15.25 6.15
CA ASP A 128 -23.29 14.81 7.55
C ASP A 128 -22.86 15.94 8.52
N PRO A 129 -23.77 16.47 9.36
CA PRO A 129 -23.43 17.52 10.34
C PRO A 129 -22.34 17.10 11.34
N LYS A 130 -22.11 15.79 11.52
CA LYS A 130 -21.02 15.27 12.34
C LYS A 130 -19.64 15.65 11.82
N VAL A 131 -19.48 15.93 10.53
CA VAL A 131 -18.21 16.42 9.97
C VAL A 131 -17.87 17.79 10.55
N LYS A 132 -18.85 18.71 10.62
CA LYS A 132 -18.67 20.02 11.26
C LYS A 132 -18.35 19.87 12.76
N LEU A 133 -19.04 18.96 13.45
CA LEU A 133 -18.79 18.68 14.86
C LEU A 133 -17.36 18.19 15.10
N PHE A 134 -16.93 17.18 14.33
CA PHE A 134 -15.60 16.58 14.41
C PHE A 134 -14.49 17.61 14.18
N LEU A 135 -14.58 18.40 13.11
CA LEU A 135 -13.56 19.40 12.80
C LEU A 135 -13.48 20.53 13.84
N LYS A 136 -14.61 20.91 14.46
CA LYS A 136 -14.62 21.87 15.58
C LYS A 136 -13.89 21.31 16.80
N ALA A 137 -14.13 20.06 17.16
CA ALA A 137 -13.45 19.40 18.27
C ALA A 137 -11.93 19.35 18.03
N VAL A 138 -11.51 18.91 16.83
CA VAL A 138 -10.09 18.89 16.44
C VAL A 138 -9.46 20.28 16.48
N LYS A 139 -10.14 21.30 15.95
CA LYS A 139 -9.65 22.69 15.97
C LYS A 139 -9.45 23.20 17.40
N LYS A 140 -10.42 23.00 18.30
CA LYS A 140 -10.31 23.40 19.71
C LYS A 140 -9.14 22.70 20.41
N PHE A 141 -8.92 21.42 20.14
CA PHE A 141 -7.76 20.69 20.67
C PHE A 141 -6.42 21.25 20.14
N LEU A 142 -6.33 21.54 18.84
CA LEU A 142 -5.12 22.08 18.21
C LEU A 142 -4.79 23.51 18.66
N GLU A 143 -5.80 24.31 19.01
CA GLU A 143 -5.65 25.68 19.49
C GLU A 143 -5.28 25.77 20.99
N ASN A 144 -5.44 24.68 21.74
CA ASN A 144 -5.04 24.60 23.13
C ASN A 144 -3.51 24.52 23.26
N ASP A 145 -2.89 25.52 23.90
CA ASP A 145 -1.44 25.62 24.10
C ASP A 145 -0.86 24.55 25.03
N LYS A 146 -1.72 23.89 25.82
CA LYS A 146 -1.38 22.79 26.72
C LYS A 146 -1.65 21.40 26.13
N ASN A 147 -1.98 21.30 24.84
CA ASN A 147 -2.34 20.02 24.22
C ASN A 147 -1.25 18.96 24.33
N TYR A 148 0.02 19.35 24.29
CA TYR A 148 1.15 18.44 24.46
C TYR A 148 1.22 17.89 25.89
N GLU A 149 1.11 18.76 26.90
CA GLU A 149 1.07 18.37 28.31
C GLU A 149 -0.10 17.44 28.60
N MET A 150 -1.27 17.73 28.02
CA MET A 150 -2.46 16.89 28.13
C MET A 150 -2.23 15.51 27.53
N ILE A 151 -1.60 15.42 26.34
CA ILE A 151 -1.19 14.15 25.74
C ILE A 151 -0.27 13.39 26.70
N LEU A 152 0.81 14.02 27.17
CA LEU A 152 1.78 13.36 28.04
C LEU A 152 1.14 12.82 29.33
N ALA A 153 0.20 13.56 29.92
CA ALA A 153 -0.52 13.13 31.12
C ALA A 153 -1.46 11.94 30.89
N LYS A 154 -1.83 11.67 29.64
CA LYS A 154 -2.76 10.60 29.24
C LYS A 154 -2.09 9.40 28.58
N LEU A 155 -0.81 9.49 28.24
CA LEU A 155 -0.07 8.38 27.64
C LEU A 155 -0.04 7.16 28.58
N PRO A 156 -0.10 5.93 28.05
CA PRO A 156 -0.11 4.71 28.84
C PRO A 156 1.30 4.32 29.32
N PHE A 157 2.05 5.26 29.90
CA PHE A 157 3.38 5.02 30.47
C PHE A 157 3.49 5.55 31.89
N ASN A 158 4.35 4.91 32.69
CA ASN A 158 4.64 5.33 34.06
C ASN A 158 5.83 6.30 34.11
N ASP A 159 5.84 7.20 35.08
CA ASP A 159 6.94 8.12 35.40
C ASP A 159 7.50 8.89 34.19
N ILE A 160 6.61 9.42 33.35
CA ILE A 160 6.97 10.20 32.16
C ILE A 160 7.68 11.48 32.60
N VAL A 161 8.91 11.66 32.10
CA VAL A 161 9.70 12.88 32.28
C VAL A 161 10.11 13.41 30.92
N GLU A 162 9.70 14.65 30.60
CA GLU A 162 10.19 15.38 29.44
C GLU A 162 11.66 15.79 29.69
N LYS A 163 12.58 15.36 28.82
CA LYS A 163 14.01 15.71 28.91
C LYS A 163 14.34 16.91 28.03
N GLU A 164 13.76 16.91 26.83
CA GLU A 164 13.89 17.96 25.82
C GLU A 164 12.58 18.02 25.02
N LYS A 165 12.36 19.09 24.24
CA LYS A 165 11.17 19.23 23.40
C LYS A 165 10.94 17.99 22.54
N GLY A 166 9.84 17.27 22.80
CA GLY A 166 9.47 16.07 22.06
C GLY A 166 10.26 14.81 22.42
N LYS A 167 11.10 14.84 23.47
CA LYS A 167 11.84 13.69 23.99
C LYS A 167 11.45 13.39 25.42
N ILE A 168 10.89 12.20 25.62
CA ILE A 168 10.46 11.73 26.92
C ILE A 168 11.26 10.51 27.36
N GLU A 169 11.40 10.36 28.68
CA GLU A 169 11.84 9.14 29.33
C GLU A 169 10.70 8.60 30.19
N TYR A 170 10.44 7.30 30.13
CA TYR A 170 9.36 6.66 30.88
C TYR A 170 9.78 5.28 31.39
N THR A 171 9.06 4.78 32.40
CA THR A 171 9.26 3.47 32.99
C THR A 171 8.25 2.49 32.41
N ARG A 172 8.71 1.34 31.91
CA ARG A 172 7.86 0.23 31.48
C ARG A 172 7.34 -0.57 32.68
N GLU A 173 6.33 -1.41 32.46
CA GLU A 173 5.80 -2.32 33.49
C GLU A 173 6.88 -3.22 34.12
N ASN A 174 7.91 -3.59 33.36
CA ASN A 174 9.05 -4.39 33.83
C ASN A 174 10.12 -3.57 34.59
N GLY A 175 9.88 -2.29 34.88
CA GLY A 175 10.81 -1.39 35.56
C GLY A 175 11.92 -0.81 34.66
N GLU A 176 11.98 -1.18 33.38
CA GLU A 176 12.99 -0.67 32.45
C GLU A 176 12.72 0.79 32.05
N ARG A 177 13.74 1.66 32.14
CA ARG A 177 13.68 3.04 31.62
C ARG A 177 13.87 3.04 30.10
N LYS A 178 12.90 3.60 29.38
CA LYS A 178 12.97 3.81 27.92
C LYS A 178 12.91 5.28 27.57
N LYS A 179 13.45 5.59 26.39
CA LYS A 179 13.36 6.92 25.77
C LYS A 179 12.49 6.83 24.53
N HIS A 180 11.64 7.85 24.32
CA HIS A 180 10.88 8.04 23.09
C HIS A 180 11.12 9.46 22.58
N ASP A 181 11.29 9.59 21.26
CA ASP A 181 11.50 10.86 20.59
C ASP A 181 10.47 10.99 19.48
N PHE A 182 9.45 11.81 19.71
CA PHE A 182 8.32 12.03 18.79
C PHE A 182 8.77 12.62 17.45
N ASN A 183 9.97 13.20 17.38
CA ASN A 183 10.50 13.92 16.22
C ASN A 183 11.57 13.14 15.45
N LYS A 184 12.22 12.16 16.07
CA LYS A 184 13.30 11.37 15.45
C LYS A 184 12.74 10.44 14.38
N LYS A 185 13.35 10.43 13.20
CA LYS A 185 12.89 9.66 12.03
C LYS A 185 12.60 8.17 12.29
N GLU A 186 13.30 7.55 13.24
CA GLU A 186 13.11 6.14 13.62
C GLU A 186 11.82 5.90 14.42
N ASN A 187 11.35 6.90 15.18
CA ASN A 187 10.21 6.82 16.09
C ASN A 187 9.24 8.00 15.90
N GLU A 188 9.26 8.62 14.72
CA GLU A 188 8.46 9.82 14.47
C GLU A 188 6.99 9.45 14.61
N THR A 189 6.28 10.16 15.48
CA THR A 189 4.93 9.78 15.87
C THR A 189 3.91 10.54 15.05
N PHE A 190 3.06 9.79 14.36
CA PHE A 190 1.89 10.25 13.63
C PHE A 190 0.73 10.44 14.61
N LEU A 191 0.04 11.58 14.53
CA LEU A 191 -1.08 11.91 15.41
C LEU A 191 -2.39 11.64 14.66
N CYS A 192 -3.20 10.73 15.19
CA CYS A 192 -4.53 10.40 14.68
C CYS A 192 -5.62 10.88 15.64
N PHE A 193 -6.71 11.41 15.11
CA PHE A 193 -7.84 11.94 15.86
C PHE A 193 -9.02 10.96 15.84
N GLU A 194 -9.57 10.71 17.02
CA GLU A 194 -10.83 10.03 17.24
C GLU A 194 -11.73 10.94 18.04
N MET A 195 -13.04 10.92 17.80
CA MET A 195 -14.01 11.67 18.59
C MET A 195 -15.07 10.73 19.12
N LYS A 196 -15.22 10.68 20.44
CA LYS A 196 -16.33 9.97 21.08
C LYS A 196 -17.62 10.75 20.81
N HIS A 197 -18.59 10.10 20.16
CA HIS A 197 -19.87 10.69 19.79
C HIS A 197 -21.00 9.80 20.34
N ALA A 198 -21.86 10.34 21.19
CA ALA A 198 -22.86 9.56 21.94
C ALA A 198 -22.26 8.37 22.73
N GLU A 199 -23.12 7.57 23.38
CA GLU A 199 -22.67 6.46 24.22
C GLU A 199 -22.13 5.30 23.35
N GLY A 200 -20.81 5.09 23.39
CA GLY A 200 -20.14 3.95 22.77
C GLY A 200 -19.86 4.04 21.26
N LYS A 201 -20.17 5.17 20.60
CA LYS A 201 -19.81 5.38 19.18
C LYS A 201 -18.63 6.35 19.06
N TYR A 202 -17.80 6.11 18.06
CA TYR A 202 -16.61 6.88 17.78
C TYR A 202 -16.61 7.29 16.31
N LEU A 203 -16.15 8.51 16.03
CA LEU A 203 -15.82 8.98 14.71
C LEU A 203 -14.30 9.00 14.60
N ASN A 204 -13.74 8.15 13.76
CA ASN A 204 -12.31 8.04 13.55
C ASN A 204 -12.00 8.53 12.14
N VAL A 205 -10.92 9.30 11.96
CA VAL A 205 -10.57 9.79 10.61
C VAL A 205 -10.45 8.65 9.62
N ASP A 206 -9.91 7.50 10.03
CA ASP A 206 -9.67 6.35 9.15
C ASP A 206 -10.91 5.70 8.53
N THR A 207 -12.07 5.79 9.18
CA THR A 207 -13.29 5.05 8.84
C THR A 207 -14.49 5.99 8.64
N PHE A 208 -14.31 7.29 8.89
CA PHE A 208 -15.39 8.27 8.77
C PHE A 208 -15.60 8.70 7.31
N GLN A 209 -16.28 7.84 6.53
CA GLN A 209 -16.50 8.02 5.09
C GLN A 209 -17.12 9.38 4.72
N ALA A 210 -18.01 9.95 5.55
CA ALA A 210 -18.56 11.28 5.29
C ALA A 210 -17.46 12.37 5.32
N LEU A 211 -16.51 12.30 6.25
CA LEU A 211 -15.35 13.19 6.28
C LEU A 211 -14.46 13.00 5.04
N HIS A 212 -14.26 11.75 4.59
CA HIS A 212 -13.50 11.46 3.37
C HIS A 212 -14.16 12.07 2.14
N ASN A 213 -15.47 11.91 1.97
CA ASN A 213 -16.23 12.44 0.84
C ASN A 213 -16.19 13.97 0.80
N GLU A 214 -16.34 14.61 1.97
CA GLU A 214 -16.23 16.07 2.12
C GLU A 214 -14.83 16.58 1.77
N PHE A 215 -13.77 15.85 2.17
CA PHE A 215 -12.40 16.19 1.78
C PHE A 215 -12.15 16.00 0.26
N ILE A 216 -12.72 14.96 -0.34
CA ILE A 216 -12.66 14.76 -1.80
C ILE A 216 -13.32 15.92 -2.54
N ARG A 217 -14.51 16.33 -2.09
CA ARG A 217 -15.26 17.44 -2.67
C ARG A 217 -14.49 18.75 -2.57
N TYR A 218 -13.95 19.06 -1.39
CA TYR A 218 -13.07 20.21 -1.16
C TYR A 218 -11.91 20.27 -2.17
N ILE A 219 -11.18 19.18 -2.31
CA ILE A 219 -10.03 19.11 -3.21
C ILE A 219 -10.45 19.21 -4.68
N ASP A 220 -11.56 18.59 -5.07
CA ASP A 220 -12.06 18.65 -6.44
C ASP A 220 -12.51 20.07 -6.80
N GLU A 221 -13.30 20.74 -5.97
CA GLU A 221 -13.80 22.10 -6.23
C GLU A 221 -12.68 23.14 -6.24
N THR A 222 -11.82 23.16 -5.23
CA THR A 222 -10.68 24.12 -5.17
C THR A 222 -9.67 23.94 -6.30
N SER A 223 -9.59 22.74 -6.88
CA SER A 223 -8.73 22.49 -8.05
C SER A 223 -9.30 23.01 -9.37
N ILE A 224 -10.63 23.16 -9.46
CA ILE A 224 -11.33 23.61 -10.67
C ILE A 224 -11.14 25.11 -10.87
N ASP A 225 -11.18 25.89 -9.78
CA ASP A 225 -11.10 27.35 -9.79
C ASP A 225 -9.74 27.88 -10.29
N ASN A 226 -8.71 27.04 -10.31
CA ASN A 226 -7.38 27.38 -10.81
C ASN A 226 -7.23 27.33 -12.36
N GLY A 227 -8.33 27.12 -13.09
CA GLY A 227 -8.50 27.62 -14.46
C GLY A 227 -7.84 26.88 -15.63
N ASN A 228 -7.14 25.76 -15.42
CA ASN A 228 -6.37 25.08 -16.49
C ASN A 228 -6.77 23.61 -16.72
N LYS A 229 -8.04 23.36 -17.08
CA LYS A 229 -8.49 22.02 -17.49
C LYS A 229 -8.06 21.72 -18.92
N ILE A 230 -7.38 20.60 -19.11
CA ILE A 230 -6.97 20.07 -20.43
C ILE A 230 -7.47 18.62 -20.53
N ILE A 231 -7.53 18.08 -21.76
CA ILE A 231 -7.82 16.66 -21.97
C ILE A 231 -6.66 15.81 -21.42
N CYS A 232 -6.96 14.95 -20.46
CA CYS A 232 -6.04 13.93 -19.96
C CYS A 232 -5.76 12.90 -21.07
N ASN A 233 -4.49 12.61 -21.35
CA ASN A 233 -4.10 11.66 -22.39
C ASN A 233 -4.42 10.20 -22.05
N ILE A 234 -4.72 9.88 -20.78
CA ILE A 234 -5.03 8.52 -20.34
C ILE A 234 -6.55 8.27 -20.31
N SER A 235 -7.31 9.14 -19.65
CA SER A 235 -8.77 9.00 -19.51
C SER A 235 -9.55 9.58 -20.67
N GLY A 236 -9.00 10.55 -21.41
CA GLY A 236 -9.72 11.30 -22.44
C GLY A 236 -10.67 12.37 -21.90
N THR A 237 -10.76 12.54 -20.58
CA THR A 237 -11.65 13.52 -19.92
C THR A 237 -10.95 14.86 -19.70
N ARG A 238 -11.73 15.95 -19.56
CA ARG A 238 -11.19 17.28 -19.22
C ARG A 238 -10.95 17.38 -17.72
N GLU A 239 -9.69 17.47 -17.31
CA GLU A 239 -9.26 17.52 -15.91
C GLU A 239 -8.16 18.57 -15.70
N ALA A 240 -7.99 19.02 -14.45
CA ALA A 240 -6.79 19.76 -14.06
C ALA A 240 -5.58 18.83 -14.22
N ILE A 241 -4.51 19.29 -14.88
CA ILE A 241 -3.31 18.46 -15.11
C ILE A 241 -2.39 18.50 -13.90
N THR A 242 -1.85 17.33 -13.54
CA THR A 242 -0.82 17.20 -12.51
C THR A 242 0.53 16.83 -13.11
N TYR A 243 1.59 17.37 -12.51
CA TYR A 243 2.97 16.94 -12.73
C TYR A 243 3.58 16.30 -11.47
N LYS A 244 2.79 16.23 -10.38
CA LYS A 244 3.20 15.72 -9.07
C LYS A 244 2.46 14.43 -8.78
N HIS A 245 2.81 13.39 -9.53
CA HIS A 245 2.29 12.04 -9.27
C HIS A 245 2.79 11.51 -7.92
N ARG A 246 1.89 10.90 -7.14
CA ARG A 246 2.25 10.18 -5.89
C ARG A 246 2.99 8.88 -6.19
N GLY A 247 3.76 8.41 -5.22
CA GLY A 247 4.39 7.09 -5.32
C GLY A 247 3.47 5.99 -4.77
N PRO A 248 3.30 4.85 -5.45
CA PRO A 248 2.53 3.72 -4.91
C PRO A 248 3.33 2.94 -3.84
N MET A 249 4.67 3.05 -3.83
CA MET A 249 5.56 2.44 -2.83
C MET A 249 6.48 3.49 -2.19
N SER A 250 6.00 4.14 -1.14
CA SER A 250 6.66 5.32 -0.56
C SER A 250 6.81 6.43 -1.62
N ASN A 251 7.94 7.14 -1.67
CA ASN A 251 8.14 8.27 -2.58
C ASN A 251 8.56 7.87 -4.00
N ALA A 252 8.61 6.56 -4.33
CA ALA A 252 9.05 6.10 -5.63
C ALA A 252 7.91 6.19 -6.65
N LYS A 253 8.16 6.85 -7.79
CA LYS A 253 7.11 7.17 -8.78
C LYS A 253 7.17 6.27 -10.00
N VAL A 254 6.01 5.88 -10.52
CA VAL A 254 5.87 5.21 -11.84
C VAL A 254 5.96 6.24 -12.96
N VAL A 255 5.22 7.34 -12.83
CA VAL A 255 5.33 8.49 -13.71
C VAL A 255 6.20 9.55 -13.04
N SER A 256 7.40 9.78 -13.57
CA SER A 256 8.32 10.80 -13.07
C SER A 256 8.79 11.68 -14.21
N VAL A 257 8.71 13.00 -14.02
CA VAL A 257 9.29 13.99 -14.92
C VAL A 257 10.40 14.71 -14.16
N SER A 258 11.55 14.91 -14.81
CA SER A 258 12.58 15.84 -14.37
C SER A 258 12.69 16.99 -15.35
N ASP A 259 12.93 18.19 -14.84
CA ASP A 259 13.11 19.40 -15.66
C ASP A 259 14.58 19.59 -16.08
N ASN A 260 15.42 18.59 -15.84
CA ASN A 260 16.80 18.66 -16.28
C ASN A 260 16.88 18.48 -17.80
N LYS A 261 17.81 19.20 -18.45
CA LYS A 261 17.98 19.22 -19.91
C LYS A 261 18.20 17.82 -20.51
N GLU A 262 18.77 16.89 -19.75
CA GLU A 262 18.96 15.49 -20.19
C GLU A 262 17.66 14.68 -20.30
N THR A 263 16.54 15.18 -19.78
CA THR A 263 15.26 14.43 -19.73
C THR A 263 14.57 14.40 -21.09
N TYR A 264 14.82 15.39 -21.95
CA TYR A 264 14.25 15.46 -23.29
C TYR A 264 15.25 16.16 -24.23
N PHE A 265 15.66 15.47 -25.31
CA PHE A 265 16.43 16.04 -26.41
C PHE A 265 15.56 16.12 -27.66
N GLY A 266 15.57 17.27 -28.36
CA GLY A 266 14.90 17.43 -29.66
C GLY A 266 13.50 18.05 -29.58
N ARG A 267 12.46 17.30 -29.99
CA ARG A 267 11.11 17.82 -30.33
C ARG A 267 10.29 18.39 -29.15
N PHE A 268 10.68 18.13 -27.91
CA PHE A 268 9.95 18.56 -26.71
C PHE A 268 10.71 19.68 -26.01
N ASN A 269 10.00 20.66 -25.47
CA ASN A 269 10.59 21.81 -24.76
C ASN A 269 10.48 21.66 -23.24
N LYS A 270 9.47 20.94 -22.76
CA LYS A 270 9.22 20.63 -21.34
C LYS A 270 8.61 19.24 -21.22
N GLY A 271 8.71 18.61 -20.05
CA GLY A 271 8.12 17.28 -19.83
C GLY A 271 6.61 17.21 -20.05
N SER A 272 5.90 18.33 -19.84
CA SER A 272 4.47 18.50 -20.12
C SER A 272 4.07 18.34 -21.60
N ASP A 273 5.04 18.42 -22.51
CA ASP A 273 4.81 18.28 -23.95
C ASP A 273 4.69 16.80 -24.36
N ILE A 274 5.16 15.87 -23.51
CA ILE A 274 5.16 14.43 -23.79
C ILE A 274 3.79 13.84 -23.45
N ILE A 275 3.35 14.05 -22.22
CA ILE A 275 2.08 13.52 -21.71
C ILE A 275 1.48 14.46 -20.66
N LYS A 276 0.17 14.67 -20.75
CA LYS A 276 -0.63 15.43 -19.81
C LYS A 276 -1.60 14.46 -19.14
N ILE A 277 -1.43 14.27 -17.84
CA ILE A 277 -2.25 13.37 -17.05
C ILE A 277 -3.12 14.19 -16.11
N GLY A 278 -4.42 13.93 -16.13
CA GLY A 278 -5.37 14.54 -15.21
C GLY A 278 -5.06 14.17 -13.76
N ARG A 279 -5.28 15.09 -12.84
CA ARG A 279 -5.01 14.94 -11.40
C ARG A 279 -5.80 13.78 -10.80
N LYS A 280 -7.10 13.71 -11.07
CA LYS A 280 -7.99 12.66 -10.58
C LYS A 280 -7.64 11.32 -11.22
N SER A 281 -7.45 11.31 -12.54
CA SER A 281 -6.93 10.14 -13.27
C SER A 281 -5.63 9.60 -12.68
N SER A 282 -4.66 10.48 -12.43
CA SER A 282 -3.37 10.11 -11.82
C SER A 282 -3.55 9.50 -10.44
N GLU A 283 -4.38 10.10 -9.58
CA GLU A 283 -4.63 9.56 -8.24
C GLU A 283 -5.25 8.17 -8.27
N LYS A 284 -6.32 7.96 -9.07
CA LYS A 284 -6.97 6.65 -9.26
C LYS A 284 -5.96 5.56 -9.66
N ILE A 285 -5.14 5.85 -10.66
CA ILE A 285 -4.12 4.91 -11.18
C ILE A 285 -3.13 4.51 -10.08
N HIS A 286 -2.61 5.48 -9.34
CA HIS A 286 -1.57 5.21 -8.34
C HIS A 286 -2.15 4.60 -7.06
N LEU A 287 -3.40 4.91 -6.71
CA LEU A 287 -4.12 4.26 -5.60
C LEU A 287 -4.43 2.80 -5.91
N MET A 288 -4.91 2.50 -7.11
CA MET A 288 -5.13 1.11 -7.54
C MET A 288 -3.82 0.33 -7.53
N LEU A 289 -2.74 0.93 -8.04
CA LEU A 289 -1.44 0.26 -8.00
C LEU A 289 -0.92 0.05 -6.57
N LYS A 290 -1.10 1.03 -5.68
CA LYS A 290 -0.76 0.89 -4.26
C LYS A 290 -1.54 -0.26 -3.63
N PHE A 291 -2.87 -0.30 -3.85
CA PHE A 291 -3.72 -1.38 -3.38
C PHE A 291 -3.19 -2.75 -3.83
N LEU A 292 -2.89 -2.92 -5.12
CA LEU A 292 -2.38 -4.19 -5.65
C LEU A 292 -1.01 -4.60 -5.06
N LEU A 293 -0.20 -3.64 -4.65
CA LEU A 293 1.12 -3.85 -4.04
C LEU A 293 1.06 -4.05 -2.52
N GLU A 294 -0.06 -3.72 -1.88
CA GLU A 294 -0.29 -3.91 -0.44
C GLU A 294 -1.17 -5.12 -0.15
N ASN A 295 -2.09 -5.44 -1.07
CA ASN A 295 -2.95 -6.62 -0.98
C ASN A 295 -2.11 -7.89 -1.14
N LYS A 296 -2.11 -8.71 -0.09
CA LYS A 296 -1.40 -9.99 0.00
C LYS A 296 -1.77 -10.98 -1.12
N ASN A 297 -2.97 -10.86 -1.69
CA ASN A 297 -3.47 -11.79 -2.71
C ASN A 297 -3.18 -11.33 -4.15
N SER A 298 -2.63 -10.13 -4.35
CA SER A 298 -2.39 -9.58 -5.70
C SER A 298 -0.93 -9.36 -6.03
N HIS A 299 0.01 -9.68 -5.13
CA HIS A 299 1.43 -9.55 -5.43
C HIS A 299 2.31 -10.56 -4.69
N ILE A 300 3.43 -10.88 -5.32
CA ILE A 300 4.49 -11.70 -4.75
C ILE A 300 5.83 -11.02 -4.98
N LYS A 301 6.65 -10.96 -3.92
CA LYS A 301 8.02 -10.44 -3.99
C LYS A 301 8.98 -11.51 -4.49
N LEU A 302 9.47 -11.36 -5.72
CA LEU A 302 10.34 -12.34 -6.37
C LEU A 302 11.79 -12.24 -5.88
N ALA A 303 12.36 -11.04 -5.87
CA ALA A 303 13.72 -10.76 -5.40
C ALA A 303 13.96 -9.26 -5.20
N GLY A 304 14.72 -8.83 -4.19
CA GLY A 304 15.10 -7.42 -4.07
C GLY A 304 13.90 -6.50 -3.91
N GLU A 305 13.63 -5.63 -4.88
CA GLU A 305 12.41 -4.84 -4.95
C GLU A 305 11.65 -5.10 -6.26
N LEU A 306 11.76 -6.33 -6.77
CA LEU A 306 11.01 -6.88 -7.89
C LEU A 306 9.77 -7.62 -7.38
N TYR A 307 8.60 -7.19 -7.86
CA TYR A 307 7.30 -7.70 -7.50
C TYR A 307 6.61 -8.21 -8.76
N LEU A 308 6.04 -9.41 -8.68
CA LEU A 308 5.01 -9.90 -9.60
C LEU A 308 3.67 -9.46 -9.04
N VAL A 309 2.88 -8.77 -9.86
CA VAL A 309 1.55 -8.27 -9.50
C VAL A 309 0.54 -8.87 -10.46
N ASN A 310 -0.58 -9.36 -9.93
CA ASN A 310 -1.66 -9.94 -10.70
C ASN A 310 -3.02 -9.61 -10.11
N TRP A 311 -4.02 -9.47 -10.97
CA TRP A 311 -5.40 -9.22 -10.58
C TRP A 311 -6.37 -9.59 -11.69
N PHE A 312 -7.64 -9.72 -11.33
CA PHE A 312 -8.75 -9.99 -12.24
C PHE A 312 -9.55 -8.70 -12.47
N SER A 313 -10.20 -8.58 -13.62
CA SER A 313 -11.00 -7.40 -13.97
C SER A 313 -12.19 -7.17 -13.03
N GLU A 314 -12.80 -8.26 -12.54
CA GLU A 314 -14.02 -8.20 -11.70
C GLU A 314 -13.72 -8.61 -10.24
N ASP A 315 -12.78 -9.55 -10.02
CA ASP A 315 -12.30 -9.91 -8.67
C ASP A 315 -10.93 -9.26 -8.37
N ILE A 316 -10.90 -7.94 -8.26
CA ILE A 316 -9.66 -7.16 -8.02
C ILE A 316 -9.00 -7.52 -6.68
N LYS A 317 -9.80 -7.88 -5.66
CA LYS A 317 -9.30 -8.34 -4.36
C LYS A 317 -8.67 -9.73 -4.42
N ASN A 318 -8.93 -10.49 -5.50
CA ASN A 318 -8.61 -11.91 -5.60
C ASN A 318 -9.20 -12.69 -4.41
N SER A 319 -10.50 -12.51 -4.20
CA SER A 319 -11.30 -13.21 -3.18
C SER A 319 -11.36 -14.72 -3.40
N ILE A 320 -11.11 -15.19 -4.63
CA ILE A 320 -10.93 -16.61 -4.92
C ILE A 320 -9.60 -17.19 -4.42
N GLU A 321 -8.70 -16.34 -3.89
CA GLU A 321 -7.37 -16.67 -3.38
C GLU A 321 -6.50 -17.41 -4.40
N PHE A 322 -6.56 -16.99 -5.66
CA PHE A 322 -5.76 -17.57 -6.71
C PHE A 322 -4.28 -17.22 -6.55
N ASP A 323 -3.43 -18.20 -6.26
CA ASP A 323 -1.98 -18.03 -6.18
C ASP A 323 -1.29 -18.76 -7.34
N LEU A 324 -0.52 -18.01 -8.14
CA LEU A 324 0.28 -18.55 -9.25
C LEU A 324 1.52 -19.34 -8.78
N THR A 325 1.92 -19.17 -7.54
CA THR A 325 3.17 -19.71 -6.97
C THR A 325 2.95 -20.75 -5.89
N ASP A 326 1.72 -20.87 -5.39
CA ASP A 326 1.36 -21.94 -4.46
C ASP A 326 1.27 -23.27 -5.21
N ASN A 327 2.43 -23.89 -5.32
CA ASN A 327 2.47 -25.31 -5.51
C ASN A 327 2.48 -25.90 -4.09
N GLU A 328 1.35 -26.42 -3.60
CA GLU A 328 1.19 -27.27 -2.40
C GLU A 328 2.09 -28.56 -2.42
N THR A 329 3.10 -28.60 -3.29
CA THR A 329 4.05 -29.69 -3.47
C THR A 329 5.40 -29.45 -2.77
N ASP A 330 5.58 -28.32 -2.09
CA ASP A 330 6.78 -28.08 -1.25
C ASP A 330 6.60 -28.60 0.20
N ASP A 331 5.41 -29.07 0.59
CA ASP A 331 5.27 -29.90 1.78
C ASP A 331 5.85 -31.29 1.48
N ASP A 332 6.96 -31.58 2.16
CA ASP A 332 7.61 -32.89 2.23
C ASP A 332 6.74 -33.96 2.94
N ASP A 333 5.45 -33.70 3.20
CA ASP A 333 4.51 -34.51 3.99
C ASP A 333 3.65 -35.46 3.14
N TYR A 334 4.18 -35.94 2.01
CA TYR A 334 3.56 -37.05 1.27
C TYR A 334 4.17 -38.40 1.68
N MET A 335 3.98 -38.74 2.95
CA MET A 335 4.17 -40.08 3.54
C MET A 335 2.83 -40.41 4.21
N GLU A 336 2.13 -41.51 4.05
CA GLU A 336 2.41 -42.87 3.59
C GLU A 336 1.16 -43.36 2.85
N ASP A 337 1.33 -44.01 1.71
CA ASP A 337 0.43 -45.09 1.36
C ASP A 337 1.18 -46.05 0.42
N ASP A 338 1.35 -47.30 0.88
CA ASP A 338 2.09 -48.40 0.27
C ASP A 338 1.48 -48.92 -1.05
N LYS A 339 0.70 -48.09 -1.74
CA LYS A 339 0.17 -48.36 -3.07
C LYS A 339 0.82 -47.39 -4.02
N GLN A 340 1.67 -47.91 -4.91
CA GLN A 340 2.20 -47.16 -6.05
C GLN A 340 1.03 -46.67 -6.91
N ILE A 341 0.53 -45.47 -6.61
CA ILE A 341 -0.45 -44.78 -7.45
C ILE A 341 0.21 -44.53 -8.81
N PRO A 342 -0.42 -44.95 -9.93
CA PRO A 342 0.11 -44.71 -11.28
C PRO A 342 0.45 -43.24 -11.52
N VAL A 343 1.50 -42.99 -12.31
CA VAL A 343 2.02 -41.63 -12.61
C VAL A 343 0.93 -40.69 -13.15
N SER A 344 -0.08 -41.23 -13.85
CA SER A 344 -1.24 -40.49 -14.36
C SER A 344 -2.17 -39.93 -13.28
N GLU A 345 -2.36 -40.64 -12.16
CA GLU A 345 -3.25 -40.22 -11.06
C GLU A 345 -2.59 -39.18 -10.15
N LYS A 346 -1.26 -39.20 -10.03
CA LYS A 346 -0.50 -38.13 -9.37
C LYS A 346 -0.49 -36.84 -10.18
N ASN A 347 -0.38 -36.94 -11.51
CA ASN A 347 -0.56 -35.80 -12.41
C ASN A 347 -1.97 -35.19 -12.27
N LEU A 348 -2.99 -36.02 -12.04
CA LEU A 348 -4.36 -35.57 -11.76
C LEU A 348 -4.48 -34.77 -10.46
N LEU A 349 -3.71 -35.05 -9.41
CA LEU A 349 -3.75 -34.31 -8.14
C LEU A 349 -3.13 -32.90 -8.26
N ILE A 350 -1.96 -32.80 -8.90
CA ILE A 350 -1.32 -31.50 -9.20
C ILE A 350 -2.21 -30.68 -10.15
N ASN A 351 -2.80 -31.34 -11.15
CA ASN A 351 -3.77 -30.75 -12.05
C ASN A 351 -5.05 -30.34 -11.31
N ARG A 352 -5.49 -31.07 -10.27
CA ARG A 352 -6.67 -30.72 -9.44
C ARG A 352 -6.43 -29.49 -8.57
N ALA A 353 -5.27 -29.27 -7.99
CA ALA A 353 -4.98 -28.06 -7.20
C ALA A 353 -5.06 -26.80 -8.09
N PHE A 354 -4.35 -26.81 -9.22
CA PHE A 354 -4.41 -25.73 -10.22
C PHE A 354 -5.79 -25.59 -10.88
N THR A 355 -6.44 -26.70 -11.22
CA THR A 355 -7.77 -26.71 -11.86
C THR A 355 -8.87 -26.31 -10.90
N ARG A 356 -8.73 -26.50 -9.58
CA ARG A 356 -9.69 -25.99 -8.58
C ARG A 356 -9.72 -24.47 -8.55
N GLY A 357 -8.56 -23.81 -8.69
CA GLY A 357 -8.50 -22.35 -8.89
C GLY A 357 -9.05 -21.95 -10.26
N ALA A 358 -8.61 -22.63 -11.34
CA ALA A 358 -9.05 -22.34 -12.70
C ALA A 358 -10.56 -22.54 -12.97
N LYS A 359 -11.22 -23.48 -12.27
CA LYS A 359 -12.67 -23.73 -12.39
C LYS A 359 -13.52 -22.63 -11.73
N LYS A 360 -12.94 -21.82 -10.87
CA LYS A 360 -13.60 -20.65 -10.25
C LYS A 360 -13.52 -19.41 -11.13
N LEU A 361 -12.68 -19.42 -12.17
CA LEU A 361 -12.50 -18.29 -13.07
C LEU A 361 -13.58 -18.27 -14.14
N ASN A 362 -14.29 -17.15 -14.24
CA ASN A 362 -15.16 -16.86 -15.37
C ASN A 362 -14.31 -16.72 -16.65
N SER A 363 -14.71 -17.32 -17.76
CA SER A 363 -13.91 -17.38 -18.99
C SER A 363 -13.74 -16.04 -19.70
N ASP A 364 -14.71 -15.13 -19.51
CA ASP A 364 -14.84 -13.87 -20.25
C ASP A 364 -14.12 -12.71 -19.53
N GLU A 365 -13.82 -12.90 -18.25
CA GLU A 365 -13.04 -11.98 -17.43
C GLU A 365 -11.59 -11.88 -17.91
N GLN A 366 -10.98 -10.73 -17.62
CA GLN A 366 -9.58 -10.48 -17.95
C GLN A 366 -8.68 -10.72 -16.74
N TYR A 367 -7.55 -11.33 -17.03
CA TYR A 367 -6.43 -11.50 -16.13
C TYR A 367 -5.30 -10.54 -16.51
N TYR A 368 -4.76 -9.87 -15.50
CA TYR A 368 -3.66 -8.95 -15.64
C TYR A 368 -2.43 -9.46 -14.90
N LEU A 369 -1.27 -9.30 -15.54
CA LEU A 369 0.02 -9.67 -14.98
C LEU A 369 1.02 -8.54 -15.22
N MET A 370 1.76 -8.16 -14.18
CA MET A 370 2.73 -7.07 -14.25
C MET A 370 3.97 -7.39 -13.42
N LEU A 371 5.16 -7.11 -13.97
CA LEU A 371 6.42 -7.12 -13.21
C LEU A 371 6.83 -5.69 -12.90
N ILE A 372 6.98 -5.39 -11.61
CA ILE A 372 7.36 -4.07 -11.10
C ILE A 372 8.71 -4.16 -10.40
N ASP A 373 9.62 -3.27 -10.77
CA ASP A 373 10.94 -3.16 -10.17
C ASP A 373 11.18 -1.75 -9.63
N LYS A 374 11.27 -1.62 -8.30
CA LYS A 374 11.71 -0.39 -7.65
C LYS A 374 13.25 -0.37 -7.59
N SER A 375 13.84 -0.12 -8.74
CA SER A 375 15.30 -0.10 -8.95
C SER A 375 16.02 1.05 -8.24
N SER A 376 15.30 2.07 -7.75
CA SER A 376 15.86 3.21 -7.02
C SER A 376 14.93 3.73 -5.93
N LYS A 377 15.44 4.61 -5.04
CA LYS A 377 14.63 5.23 -3.97
C LYS A 377 13.48 6.11 -4.50
N GLY A 378 13.54 6.57 -5.75
CA GLY A 378 12.61 7.57 -6.29
C GLY A 378 11.83 7.13 -7.54
N ARG A 379 12.14 5.98 -8.14
CA ARG A 379 11.51 5.53 -9.41
C ARG A 379 11.15 4.05 -9.37
N ILE A 380 10.03 3.74 -10.00
CA ILE A 380 9.50 2.40 -10.21
C ILE A 380 9.47 2.14 -11.72
N SER A 381 9.93 0.97 -12.15
CA SER A 381 9.90 0.53 -13.54
C SER A 381 8.88 -0.59 -13.70
N VAL A 382 7.99 -0.45 -14.68
CA VAL A 382 7.18 -1.57 -15.18
C VAL A 382 8.04 -2.33 -16.18
N ARG A 383 8.52 -3.51 -15.79
CA ARG A 383 9.43 -4.36 -16.58
C ARG A 383 8.68 -5.22 -17.60
N TYR A 384 7.48 -5.64 -17.23
CA TYR A 384 6.63 -6.47 -18.06
C TYR A 384 5.18 -6.19 -17.70
N TYR A 385 4.31 -6.28 -18.70
CA TYR A 385 2.88 -6.19 -18.53
C TYR A 385 2.20 -7.06 -19.58
N LYS A 386 1.20 -7.85 -19.16
CA LYS A 386 0.37 -8.66 -20.05
C LYS A 386 -1.06 -8.69 -19.53
N GLU A 387 -1.98 -8.63 -20.48
CA GLU A 387 -3.42 -8.81 -20.31
C GLU A 387 -3.81 -10.03 -21.13
N MET A 388 -4.66 -10.89 -20.59
CA MET A 388 -5.22 -12.02 -21.31
C MET A 388 -6.58 -12.42 -20.72
N PRO A 389 -7.50 -12.99 -21.52
CA PRO A 389 -8.70 -13.61 -20.97
C PRO A 389 -8.35 -14.75 -19.99
N ASN A 390 -9.19 -14.96 -18.98
CA ASN A 390 -9.05 -16.05 -18.03
C ASN A 390 -9.00 -17.42 -18.72
N SER A 391 -9.79 -17.63 -19.77
CA SER A 391 -9.71 -18.84 -20.61
C SER A 391 -8.30 -19.09 -21.15
N GLN A 392 -7.65 -18.05 -21.68
CA GLN A 392 -6.27 -18.14 -22.16
C GLN A 392 -5.26 -18.37 -21.03
N LEU A 393 -5.46 -17.78 -19.85
CA LEU A 393 -4.65 -18.07 -18.67
C LEU A 393 -4.70 -19.55 -18.32
N VAL A 394 -5.90 -20.13 -18.25
CA VAL A 394 -6.12 -21.54 -17.94
C VAL A 394 -5.42 -22.45 -18.95
N ASP A 395 -5.54 -22.15 -20.25
CA ASP A 395 -4.87 -22.93 -21.30
C ASP A 395 -3.34 -22.81 -21.22
N ASN A 396 -2.81 -21.62 -20.95
CA ASN A 396 -1.38 -21.40 -20.77
C ASN A 396 -0.84 -22.17 -19.56
N LEU A 397 -1.57 -22.19 -18.44
CA LEU A 397 -1.17 -22.91 -17.23
C LEU A 397 -1.18 -24.43 -17.46
N LYS A 398 -2.22 -24.97 -18.11
CA LYS A 398 -2.28 -26.39 -18.51
C LYS A 398 -1.12 -26.77 -19.43
N ALA A 399 -0.84 -25.93 -20.44
CA ALA A 399 0.25 -26.15 -21.37
C ALA A 399 1.64 -26.08 -20.69
N TRP A 400 1.81 -25.15 -19.75
CA TRP A 400 3.03 -25.03 -18.95
C TRP A 400 3.23 -26.25 -18.05
N GLN A 401 2.20 -26.65 -17.30
CA GLN A 401 2.24 -27.83 -16.43
C GLN A 401 2.63 -29.08 -17.23
N ASN A 402 1.98 -29.33 -18.36
CA ASN A 402 2.27 -30.51 -19.19
C ASN A 402 3.71 -30.54 -19.73
N LYS A 403 4.34 -29.37 -19.92
CA LYS A 403 5.73 -29.25 -20.41
C LYS A 403 6.77 -29.25 -19.28
N CYS A 404 6.37 -28.88 -18.06
CA CYS A 404 7.28 -28.63 -16.94
C CYS A 404 7.21 -29.67 -15.82
N ILE A 405 6.50 -30.79 -16.01
CA ILE A 405 6.59 -31.95 -15.10
C ILE A 405 7.91 -32.68 -15.34
N TRP A 406 8.74 -32.75 -14.31
CA TRP A 406 10.02 -33.45 -14.30
C TRP A 406 9.97 -34.63 -13.34
N GLU A 407 10.91 -35.57 -13.46
CA GLU A 407 11.06 -36.64 -12.48
C GLU A 407 12.05 -36.22 -11.37
N LYS A 408 11.61 -36.27 -10.11
CA LYS A 408 12.44 -36.02 -8.93
C LYS A 408 12.54 -37.28 -8.08
N ARG A 409 13.75 -37.60 -7.63
CA ARG A 409 13.98 -38.67 -6.67
C ARG A 409 13.36 -38.31 -5.32
N GLN A 410 12.59 -39.22 -4.74
CA GLN A 410 12.00 -39.02 -3.42
C GLN A 410 13.05 -39.19 -2.31
N LYS A 411 12.92 -38.43 -1.22
CA LYS A 411 13.96 -38.36 -0.17
C LYS A 411 14.21 -39.72 0.51
N ASN A 412 13.17 -40.52 0.70
CA ASN A 412 13.24 -41.77 1.47
C ASN A 412 13.06 -43.04 0.62
N SER A 413 13.10 -42.93 -0.71
CA SER A 413 13.06 -44.08 -1.60
C SER A 413 14.03 -43.90 -2.78
N ASN A 414 14.34 -45.00 -3.45
CA ASN A 414 15.06 -44.95 -4.73
C ASN A 414 14.11 -44.71 -5.92
N SER A 415 12.84 -44.38 -5.66
CA SER A 415 11.85 -44.13 -6.71
C SER A 415 11.85 -42.67 -7.16
N TYR A 416 11.54 -42.48 -8.43
CA TYR A 416 11.32 -41.19 -9.06
C TYR A 416 9.82 -40.92 -9.11
N GLY A 417 9.42 -39.69 -8.82
CA GLY A 417 8.04 -39.23 -8.93
C GLY A 417 7.94 -37.95 -9.75
N PRO A 418 6.77 -37.66 -10.33
CA PRO A 418 6.53 -36.39 -11.01
C PRO A 418 6.68 -35.23 -10.03
N TRP A 419 7.36 -34.18 -10.47
CA TRP A 419 7.65 -32.98 -9.70
C TRP A 419 7.58 -31.78 -10.64
N MET A 420 6.85 -30.75 -10.21
CA MET A 420 6.79 -29.49 -10.92
C MET A 420 7.67 -28.46 -10.20
N PRO A 421 8.66 -27.86 -10.87
CA PRO A 421 9.47 -26.85 -10.23
C PRO A 421 8.62 -25.62 -9.90
N THR A 422 8.68 -25.17 -8.64
CA THR A 422 8.07 -23.90 -8.23
C THR A 422 8.73 -22.73 -8.96
N LEU A 423 8.03 -21.60 -9.10
CA LEU A 423 8.61 -20.40 -9.72
C LEU A 423 9.93 -20.01 -9.03
N ASN A 424 9.97 -20.07 -7.69
CA ASN A 424 11.19 -19.84 -6.92
C ASN A 424 12.31 -20.83 -7.27
N SER A 425 11.96 -22.11 -7.50
CA SER A 425 12.93 -23.13 -7.92
C SER A 425 13.54 -22.83 -9.29
N ILE A 426 12.70 -22.41 -10.24
CA ILE A 426 13.16 -22.01 -11.58
C ILE A 426 14.09 -20.80 -11.45
N LEU A 427 13.66 -19.76 -10.71
CA LEU A 427 14.44 -18.55 -10.50
C LEU A 427 15.81 -18.84 -9.85
N LEU A 428 15.83 -19.68 -8.82
CA LEU A 428 17.07 -20.11 -8.16
C LEU A 428 17.99 -20.91 -9.07
N ALA A 429 17.44 -21.79 -9.91
CA ALA A 429 18.24 -22.59 -10.84
C ALA A 429 18.83 -21.74 -11.98
N THR A 430 18.09 -20.75 -12.47
CA THR A 430 18.53 -19.89 -13.59
C THR A 430 19.47 -18.76 -13.15
N TYR A 431 19.24 -18.16 -11.97
CA TYR A 431 19.93 -16.94 -11.52
C TYR A 431 20.62 -17.05 -10.16
N GLY A 432 20.46 -18.17 -9.46
CA GLY A 432 21.11 -18.39 -8.18
C GLY A 432 22.62 -18.53 -8.32
N ILE A 433 23.34 -18.11 -7.29
CA ILE A 433 24.76 -18.37 -7.13
C ILE A 433 24.95 -19.42 -6.03
N GLU A 434 25.87 -20.35 -6.24
CA GLU A 434 26.23 -21.31 -5.21
C GLU A 434 27.03 -20.63 -4.10
N LYS A 435 26.60 -20.81 -2.86
CA LYS A 435 27.32 -20.39 -1.66
C LYS A 435 27.05 -21.38 -0.54
N ASP A 436 28.10 -21.86 0.12
CA ASP A 436 28.00 -22.82 1.22
C ASP A 436 27.20 -24.10 0.85
N ARG A 437 27.31 -24.55 -0.41
CA ARG A 437 26.56 -25.68 -1.01
C ARG A 437 25.04 -25.46 -1.16
N GLU A 438 24.59 -24.20 -1.08
CA GLU A 438 23.21 -23.79 -1.32
C GLU A 438 23.14 -22.80 -2.50
N LEU A 439 22.09 -22.90 -3.33
CA LEU A 439 21.78 -21.87 -4.32
C LEU A 439 21.08 -20.70 -3.63
N ILE A 440 21.66 -19.51 -3.74
CA ILE A 440 21.09 -18.28 -3.19
C ILE A 440 20.93 -17.22 -4.28
N MET A 441 19.84 -16.45 -4.21
CA MET A 441 19.70 -15.23 -5.01
C MET A 441 20.53 -14.11 -4.38
N ARG A 442 21.25 -13.32 -5.18
CA ARG A 442 21.88 -12.08 -4.70
C ARG A 442 20.79 -11.05 -4.38
N ASP A 443 20.30 -11.04 -3.15
CA ASP A 443 19.47 -9.97 -2.66
C ASP A 443 20.32 -8.94 -1.90
N LYS A 444 20.25 -7.67 -2.30
CA LYS A 444 20.85 -6.53 -1.56
C LYS A 444 19.97 -6.23 -0.34
N GLY A 445 19.82 -7.15 0.61
CA GLY A 445 19.08 -6.81 1.82
C GLY A 445 18.85 -7.91 2.85
N LYS A 446 18.48 -9.13 2.45
CA LYS A 446 18.27 -10.23 3.40
C LYS A 446 18.60 -11.56 2.76
N LYS A 447 19.37 -12.39 3.46
CA LYS A 447 19.57 -13.81 3.11
C LYS A 447 18.24 -14.53 3.33
N LYS A 448 17.41 -14.70 2.29
CA LYS A 448 16.48 -15.83 2.29
C LYS A 448 17.34 -17.08 2.04
N LYS A 449 17.66 -17.79 3.12
CA LYS A 449 18.26 -19.13 3.02
C LYS A 449 17.16 -20.10 2.60
N THR A 450 17.11 -20.44 1.33
CA THR A 450 16.38 -21.62 0.88
C THR A 450 17.38 -22.75 0.72
N ARG A 451 17.32 -23.74 1.60
CA ARG A 451 18.09 -24.99 1.47
C ARG A 451 17.60 -25.73 0.22
N LYS A 452 18.45 -25.81 -0.81
CA LYS A 452 18.38 -26.89 -1.79
C LYS A 452 19.75 -27.53 -1.92
N VAL A 453 19.84 -28.78 -1.49
CA VAL A 453 20.95 -29.69 -1.80
C VAL A 453 20.99 -29.83 -3.32
N LEU A 454 22.16 -29.61 -3.92
CA LEU A 454 22.43 -29.84 -5.34
C LEU A 454 21.94 -31.24 -5.75
N VAL A 455 20.84 -31.30 -6.50
CA VAL A 455 20.53 -32.47 -7.32
C VAL A 455 21.40 -32.33 -8.56
N LYS A 456 22.38 -33.23 -8.72
CA LYS A 456 23.10 -33.41 -10.00
C LYS A 456 22.07 -33.75 -11.08
N LEU A 457 21.65 -32.76 -11.84
CA LEU A 457 20.94 -32.98 -13.10
C LEU A 457 22.00 -33.39 -14.13
N ASN A 458 22.14 -34.70 -14.34
CA ASN A 458 22.93 -35.22 -15.46
C ASN A 458 22.15 -34.95 -16.74
N PHE A 459 22.52 -33.90 -17.45
CA PHE A 459 22.10 -33.70 -18.84
C PHE A 459 22.81 -34.76 -19.70
N LYS A 460 22.07 -35.75 -20.20
CA LYS A 460 22.48 -36.48 -21.41
C LYS A 460 21.69 -35.89 -22.57
N SER A 461 22.46 -35.35 -23.52
CA SER A 461 22.05 -34.80 -24.81
C SER A 461 21.26 -35.78 -25.66
#